data_AF-A0A183NUN8-F1
#
_entry.id   AF-A0A183NUN8-F1
#
_cell.length_a   1.000
_cell.length_b   1.000
_cell.length_c   1.000
_cell.angle_alpha   90.00
_cell.angle_beta   90.00
_cell.angle_gamma   90.00
#
_symmetry.space_group_name_H-M   'P 1'
#
loop_
_entity.id
_entity.type
_entity.pdbx_description
1 polymer ?
#
loop_
_entity_poly.entity_id
_entity_poly.type
_entity_poly.pdbx_seq_one_letter_code
_entity_poly.pdbx_strand_id
1 'polypeptide(L)' 'MDWKEGYLVKIPKRGDLSKRDYRGITLLSIPGKVFNRVLLNRMKDAADAQLRDQQAGFREDRSCTDQIATLRNIVEQSI' A
#
# COMPACT_ATOMS: atom_id res chain seq x y z
N MET A 1 1.33 20.60 18.11
CA MET A 1 0.72 19.33 17.68
C MET A 1 1.37 18.23 18.46
N ASP A 2 0.56 17.41 19.12
CA ASP A 2 1.06 16.19 19.73
C ASP A 2 1.51 15.23 18.61
N TRP A 3 2.59 14.46 18.82
CA TRP A 3 3.11 13.52 17.83
C TRP A 3 2.16 12.35 17.56
N LYS A 4 1.19 12.15 18.47
CA LYS A 4 0.09 11.19 18.38
C LYS A 4 -1.06 11.66 17.49
N GLU A 5 -1.11 12.94 17.16
CA GLU A 5 -2.15 13.53 16.30
C GLU A 5 -1.75 13.48 14.82
N GLY A 6 -2.75 13.38 13.95
CA GLY A 6 -2.58 13.45 12.50
C GLY A 6 -3.56 14.43 11.87
N TYR A 7 -3.17 15.03 10.75
CA TYR A 7 -3.99 16.00 10.02
C TYR A 7 -4.68 15.34 8.82
N LEU A 8 -6.01 15.33 8.80
CA LEU A 8 -6.79 14.74 7.71
C LEU A 8 -6.89 15.70 6.52
N VAL A 9 -6.39 15.26 5.37
CA VAL A 9 -6.46 15.98 4.10
C VAL A 9 -7.30 15.19 3.09
N LYS A 10 -8.18 15.86 2.36
CA LYS A 10 -8.94 15.26 1.27
C LYS A 10 -8.18 15.45 -0.04
N ILE A 11 -7.83 14.34 -0.70
CA ILE A 11 -7.22 14.32 -2.03
C ILE A 11 -8.27 13.79 -3.02
N PRO A 12 -8.61 14.49 -4.11
CA PRO A 12 -9.55 13.97 -5.10
C PRO A 12 -9.03 12.66 -5.71
N LYS A 13 -9.91 11.65 -5.85
CA LYS A 13 -9.51 10.40 -6.50
C LYS A 13 -9.33 10.63 -8.01
N ARG A 14 -8.40 9.89 -8.62
CA ARG A 14 -8.22 9.90 -10.07
C ARG A 14 -9.50 9.42 -10.75
N GLY A 15 -9.93 10.10 -11.80
CA GLY A 15 -11.15 9.81 -12.54
C GLY A 15 -11.93 11.10 -12.85
N ASP A 16 -13.25 10.99 -12.91
CA ASP A 16 -14.14 12.13 -13.09
C ASP A 16 -14.15 13.03 -11.84
N LEU A 17 -13.52 14.21 -11.95
CA LEU A 17 -13.38 15.18 -10.86
C LEU A 17 -14.67 15.97 -10.58
N SER A 18 -15.68 15.88 -11.45
CA SER A 18 -16.99 16.49 -11.20
C SER A 18 -17.74 15.76 -10.08
N LYS A 19 -17.41 14.48 -9.85
CA LYS A 19 -17.91 13.69 -8.74
C LYS A 19 -17.16 14.08 -7.46
N ARG A 20 -17.90 14.26 -6.36
CA ARG A 20 -17.33 14.53 -5.02
C ARG A 20 -16.68 13.27 -4.40
N ASP A 21 -15.84 12.57 -5.14
CA ASP A 21 -15.12 11.39 -4.65
C ASP A 21 -13.69 11.78 -4.22
N TYR A 22 -13.44 11.70 -2.92
CA TYR A 22 -12.19 12.08 -2.30
C TYR A 22 -11.61 10.90 -1.50
N ARG A 23 -10.29 10.83 -1.48
CA ARG A 23 -9.50 10.00 -0.58
C ARG A 23 -9.01 10.84 0.58
N GLY A 24 -9.46 10.52 1.79
CA GLY A 24 -8.84 11.05 3.00
C GLY A 24 -7.44 10.45 3.17
N ILE A 25 -6.43 11.28 3.39
CA ILE A 25 -5.11 10.87 3.87
C ILE A 25 -4.82 11.55 5.20
N THR A 26 -4.22 10.82 6.14
CA THR A 26 -3.77 11.39 7.41
C THR A 26 -2.29 11.72 7.31
N LEU A 27 -1.95 13.00 7.43
CA LEU A 27 -0.57 13.47 7.52
C LEU A 27 -0.08 13.38 8.96
N LEU A 28 0.94 12.55 9.18
CA LEU A 28 1.60 12.42 10.47
C LEU A 28 2.72 13.45 10.62
N SER A 29 2.98 13.84 11.86
CA SER A 29 4.20 14.57 12.25
C SER A 29 5.46 13.77 11.87
N ILE A 30 6.61 14.45 11.76
CA ILE A 30 7.89 13.78 11.47
C ILE A 30 8.19 12.67 12.49
N PRO A 31 8.07 12.91 13.83
CA PRO A 31 8.26 11.83 14.81
C PRO A 31 7.30 10.66 14.62
N GLY A 32 6.02 10.92 14.30
CA GLY A 32 5.04 9.87 14.02
C GLY A 32 5.41 9.01 12.80
N LYS A 33 5.94 9.62 11.73
CA LYS A 33 6.44 8.87 10.55
C LYS A 33 7.64 7.99 10.89
N VAL A 34 8.60 8.52 11.67
CA VAL A 34 9.78 7.77 12.11
C VAL A 34 9.35 6.59 12.98
N PHE A 35 8.48 6.82 13.96
CA PHE A 35 7.95 5.77 14.83
C PHE A 35 7.24 4.66 14.04
N ASN A 36 6.37 5.03 13.10
CA ASN A 36 5.70 4.06 12.24
C ASN A 36 6.69 3.25 11.38
N ARG A 37 7.77 3.86 10.89
CA ARG A 37 8.81 3.13 10.16
C ARG A 37 9.53 2.12 11.04
N VAL A 38 9.83 2.47 12.28
CA VAL A 38 10.43 1.56 13.25
C VAL A 38 9.50 0.37 13.53
N LEU A 39 8.21 0.61 13.72
CA LEU A 39 7.22 -0.46 13.89
C LEU A 39 7.12 -1.36 12.66
N LEU A 40 7.00 -0.77 11.47
CA LEU A 40 6.95 -1.53 10.22
C LEU A 40 8.16 -2.44 10.06
N ASN A 41 9.38 -1.91 10.27
CA ASN A 41 10.61 -2.67 10.13
C ASN A 41 10.70 -3.85 11.12
N ARG A 42 10.06 -3.77 12.30
CA ARG A 42 10.01 -4.86 13.27
C ARG A 42 9.00 -5.95 12.92
N MET A 43 7.92 -5.59 12.23
CA MET A 43 6.83 -6.51 11.94
C MET A 43 6.89 -7.09 10.53
N LYS A 44 7.61 -6.44 9.60
CA LYS A 44 7.52 -6.77 8.16
C LYS A 44 7.86 -8.22 7.85
N ASP A 45 8.93 -8.78 8.42
CA ASP A 45 9.39 -10.14 8.09
C ASP A 45 8.41 -11.19 8.65
N ALA A 46 7.90 -10.97 9.86
CA ALA A 46 6.90 -11.83 10.48
C ALA A 46 5.56 -11.80 9.72
N ALA A 47 5.15 -10.63 9.23
CA ALA A 47 3.98 -10.49 8.38
C ALA A 47 4.20 -11.18 7.03
N ASP A 48 5.35 -10.96 6.40
CA ASP A 48 5.69 -11.51 5.08
C ASP A 48 5.66 -13.04 5.07
N ALA A 49 6.15 -13.67 6.13
CA ALA A 49 6.12 -15.12 6.33
C ALA A 49 4.71 -15.74 6.39
N GLN A 50 3.68 -14.92 6.67
CA GLN A 50 2.28 -15.38 6.70
C GLN A 50 1.51 -15.04 5.42
N LEU A 51 2.06 -14.21 4.53
CA LEU A 51 1.40 -13.80 3.30
C LEU A 51 1.52 -14.87 2.21
N ARG A 52 0.45 -15.07 1.45
CA ARG A 52 0.44 -15.95 0.27
C ARG A 52 1.37 -15.42 -0.81
N ASP A 53 1.97 -16.31 -1.59
CA ASP A 53 2.82 -15.93 -2.72
C ASP A 53 2.09 -15.19 -3.83
N GLN A 54 0.77 -15.34 -3.94
CA GLN A 54 -0.02 -14.58 -4.91
C GLN A 54 -0.29 -13.14 -4.44
N GLN A 55 0.00 -12.78 -3.19
CA GLN A 55 -0.10 -11.41 -2.72
C GLN A 55 1.19 -10.65 -3.06
N ALA A 56 1.09 -9.57 -3.86
CA ALA A 56 2.23 -8.69 -4.18
C ALA A 56 2.10 -7.28 -3.58
N GLY A 57 0.90 -6.86 -3.22
CA GLY A 57 0.67 -5.51 -2.71
C GLY A 57 1.53 -5.23 -1.48
N PHE A 58 2.31 -4.16 -1.53
CA PHE A 58 3.16 -3.67 -0.43
C PHE A 58 4.23 -4.65 0.06
N ARG A 59 4.64 -5.61 -0.78
CA ARG A 59 5.73 -6.54 -0.47
C ARG A 59 7.02 -6.13 -1.19
N GLU A 60 8.13 -6.44 -0.55
CA GLU A 60 9.47 -6.28 -1.14
C GLU A 60 9.60 -7.22 -2.36
N ASP A 61 10.29 -6.77 -3.40
CA ASP A 61 10.58 -7.52 -4.63
C ASP A 61 9.37 -8.05 -5.42
N ARG A 62 8.17 -7.47 -5.21
CA ARG A 62 6.95 -7.85 -5.96
C ARG A 62 6.29 -6.62 -6.57
N SER A 63 6.02 -6.65 -7.88
CA SER A 63 5.35 -5.55 -8.59
C SER A 63 4.03 -5.94 -9.23
N CYS A 64 3.20 -4.94 -9.54
CA CYS A 64 1.96 -5.12 -10.29
C CYS A 64 2.23 -5.72 -11.70
N THR A 65 3.32 -5.29 -12.34
CA THR A 65 3.72 -5.78 -13.66
C THR A 65 4.03 -7.27 -13.64
N ASP A 66 4.75 -7.75 -12.61
CA ASP A 66 5.08 -9.18 -12.46
C ASP A 66 3.81 -10.03 -12.32
N GLN A 67 2.80 -9.51 -11.59
CA GLN A 67 1.52 -10.20 -11.45
C GLN A 67 0.72 -10.24 -12.75
N ILE A 68 0.72 -9.15 -13.54
CA ILE A 68 0.08 -9.13 -14.85
C ILE A 68 0.74 -10.14 -15.79
N ALA A 69 2.07 -10.20 -15.80
CA ALA A 69 2.82 -11.18 -16.58
C ALA A 69 2.53 -12.62 -16.13
N THR A 70 2.48 -12.86 -14.82
CA THR A 70 2.12 -14.17 -14.26
C THR A 70 0.71 -14.59 -14.68
N LEU A 71 -0.27 -13.69 -14.55
CA LEU A 71 -1.65 -13.96 -14.97
C LEU A 71 -1.74 -14.27 -16.47
N ARG A 72 -1.03 -13.51 -17.29
CA ARG A 72 -0.95 -13.73 -18.74
C ARG A 72 -0.42 -15.13 -19.05
N ASN A 73 0.68 -15.55 -18.42
CA ASN A 73 1.27 -16.87 -18.62
C ASN A 73 0.30 -17.99 -18.22
N ILE A 74 -0.42 -17.84 -17.09
CA ILE A 74 -1.42 -18.82 -16.66
C ILE A 74 -2.52 -18.97 -17.72
N VAL A 75 -3.02 -17.86 -18.25
CA VAL A 75 -4.06 -17.88 -19.30
C VAL A 75 -3.52 -18.53 -20.58
N GLU A 76 -2.32 -18.18 -21.03
CA GLU A 76 -1.70 -18.73 -22.24
C GLU A 76 -1.40 -20.24 -22.13
N GLN A 77 -1.06 -20.74 -20.94
CA GLN A 77 -0.80 -22.17 -20.70
C GLN A 77 -2.07 -23.00 -20.46
N SER A 78 -3.22 -22.35 -20.24
CA SER A 78 -4.50 -23.02 -20.00
C SER A 78 -5.32 -23.25 -21.28
N ILE A 79 -4.77 -22.84 -22.43
CA ILE A 79 -5.32 -23.03 -23.79
C ILE A 79 -4.54 -24.16 -24.45
#